data_AF-A0A820QI85-F1
#
_entry.id   AF-A0A820QI85-F1
#
_cell.length_a   1.000
_cell.length_b   1.000
_cell.length_c   1.000
_cell.angle_alpha   90.00
_cell.angle_beta   90.00
_cell.angle_gamma   90.00
#
_symmetry.space_group_name_H-M   'P 1'
#
loop_
_entity.id
_entity.type
_entity.pdbx_description
1 polymer ?
#
loop_
_entity_poly.entity_id
_entity_poly.type
_entity_poly.pdbx_seq_one_letter_code
_entity_poly.pdbx_strand_id
1 'polypeptide(L)'
;ELLDRLVLKEESFDLEKDIGKRKEIIFPEHVPLSEVQRGIKSGRYLQGTFQASRENYLEANVFVQDSEKYNQLFVQGYRNLNRAVHDDIFAVEVLQEQEWATPFSLVIDDKDDDQGDLVIEQ
;
A
#
# COMPACT_ATOMS: atom_id res chain seq x y z
N GLU A 1 -16.06 31.44 12.00
CA GLU A 1 -15.53 30.57 13.08
C GLU A 1 -14.91 29.33 12.43
N LEU A 2 -13.74 28.90 12.89
CA LEU A 2 -13.14 27.63 12.47
C LEU A 2 -13.82 26.51 13.26
N LEU A 3 -14.77 25.82 12.63
CA LEU A 3 -15.37 24.61 13.17
C LEU A 3 -14.49 23.43 12.75
N ASP A 4 -13.80 22.84 13.72
CA ASP A 4 -13.18 21.54 13.57
C ASP A 4 -14.24 20.44 13.69
N ARG A 5 -14.23 19.44 12.79
CA ARG A 5 -15.25 18.40 12.70
C ARG A 5 -14.67 17.08 13.22
N LEU A 6 -15.33 16.53 14.24
CA LEU A 6 -14.92 15.29 14.88
C LEU A 6 -15.09 14.07 13.98
N VAL A 7 -14.23 13.09 14.21
CA VAL A 7 -14.24 11.74 13.60
C VAL A 7 -15.56 11.04 13.94
N LEU A 8 -16.17 10.42 12.93
CA LEU A 8 -17.40 9.63 13.05
C LEU A 8 -17.26 8.61 14.19
N LYS A 9 -18.07 8.78 15.23
CA LYS A 9 -18.32 7.72 16.20
C LYS A 9 -19.43 6.85 15.64
N GLU A 10 -19.30 5.54 15.76
CA GLU A 10 -20.21 4.51 15.26
C GLU A 10 -21.70 4.86 15.46
N GLU A 11 -22.28 5.58 14.50
CA GLU A 11 -23.69 5.45 14.19
C GLU A 11 -23.78 4.36 13.14
N SER A 12 -24.62 3.37 13.41
CA SER A 12 -24.94 2.28 12.48
C SER A 12 -25.21 2.88 11.12
N PHE A 13 -24.21 2.80 10.23
CA PHE A 13 -24.42 3.03 8.81
C PHE A 13 -25.52 2.06 8.43
N ASP A 14 -26.66 2.57 7.96
CA ASP A 14 -27.55 1.81 7.09
C ASP A 14 -26.73 1.47 5.84
N LEU A 15 -25.92 0.41 5.99
CA LEU A 15 -24.97 -0.06 5.01
C LEU A 15 -25.69 -0.37 3.69
N GLU A 16 -27.00 -0.63 3.74
CA GLU A 16 -27.85 -1.04 2.64
C GLU A 16 -28.03 0.00 1.52
N LYS A 17 -27.83 1.31 1.77
CA LYS A 17 -28.16 2.33 0.75
C LYS A 17 -27.06 2.63 -0.27
N ASP A 18 -25.84 2.13 -0.06
CA ASP A 18 -24.70 2.36 -0.97
C ASP A 18 -24.06 1.05 -1.51
N ILE A 19 -24.71 -0.10 -1.29
CA ILE A 19 -24.29 -1.42 -1.83
C ILE A 19 -24.72 -1.62 -3.29
N GLY A 20 -25.08 -0.54 -4.00
CA GLY A 20 -25.47 -0.59 -5.42
C GLY A 20 -24.31 -0.91 -6.37
N LYS A 21 -23.06 -0.78 -5.90
CA LYS A 21 -21.86 -1.31 -6.54
C LYS A 21 -21.09 -2.04 -5.45
N ARG A 22 -20.93 -3.36 -5.55
CA ARG A 22 -20.07 -4.13 -4.64
C ARG A 22 -18.73 -3.40 -4.56
N LYS A 23 -18.43 -2.72 -3.45
CA LYS A 23 -17.09 -2.20 -3.18
C LYS A 23 -16.19 -3.42 -3.07
N GLU A 24 -15.52 -3.76 -4.17
CA GLU A 24 -14.47 -4.77 -4.12
C GLU A 24 -13.47 -4.34 -3.06
N ILE A 25 -13.15 -5.24 -2.14
CA ILE A 25 -12.19 -4.97 -1.08
C ILE A 25 -10.82 -4.82 -1.77
N ILE A 26 -10.40 -3.57 -1.95
CA ILE A 26 -9.16 -3.23 -2.68
C ILE A 26 -7.93 -3.60 -1.84
N PHE A 27 -8.03 -3.46 -0.52
CA PHE A 27 -6.94 -3.72 0.42
C PHE A 27 -7.17 -5.01 1.19
N PRO A 28 -6.26 -5.99 1.11
CA PRO A 28 -6.30 -7.18 1.96
C PRO A 28 -6.31 -6.81 3.44
N GLU A 29 -6.95 -7.65 4.26
CA GLU A 29 -6.89 -7.51 5.72
C GLU A 29 -5.44 -7.64 6.22
N HIS A 30 -5.09 -6.85 7.23
CA HIS A 30 -3.77 -6.94 7.84
C HIS A 30 -3.60 -8.26 8.60
N VAL A 31 -2.40 -8.81 8.49
CA VAL A 31 -2.01 -9.99 9.24
C VAL A 31 -2.06 -9.68 10.75
N PRO A 32 -2.60 -10.58 11.60
CA PRO A 32 -2.64 -10.36 13.05
C PRO A 32 -1.26 -10.10 13.64
N LEU A 33 -1.18 -9.27 14.68
CA LEU A 33 0.09 -8.89 15.31
C LEU A 33 0.94 -10.10 15.75
N SER A 34 0.30 -11.16 16.27
CA SER A 34 0.99 -12.39 16.69
C SER A 34 1.68 -13.12 15.54
N GLU A 35 1.05 -13.15 14.36
CA GLU A 35 1.58 -13.72 13.13
C GLU A 35 2.73 -12.87 12.58
N VAL A 36 2.58 -11.54 12.56
CA VAL A 36 3.62 -10.60 12.13
C VAL A 36 4.88 -10.75 12.99
N GLN A 37 4.73 -10.72 14.32
CA GLN A 37 5.86 -10.88 15.23
C GLN A 37 6.57 -12.23 15.07
N ARG A 38 5.81 -13.30 14.85
CA ARG A 38 6.38 -14.63 14.61
C ARG A 38 7.13 -14.69 13.27
N GLY A 39 6.55 -14.09 12.22
CA GLY A 39 7.16 -14.03 10.91
C GLY A 39 8.43 -13.18 10.85
N ILE A 40 8.49 -12.07 11.61
CA ILE A 40 9.71 -11.27 11.76
C ILE A 40 10.79 -12.10 12.46
N LYS A 41 10.46 -12.78 13.58
CA LYS A 41 11.42 -13.63 14.30
C LYS A 41 11.93 -14.82 13.48
N SER A 42 11.11 -15.37 12.59
CA SER A 42 11.51 -16.46 11.71
C SER A 42 12.23 -15.97 10.44
N GLY A 43 12.37 -14.66 10.24
CA GLY A 43 12.93 -14.05 9.02
C GLY A 43 12.04 -14.17 7.78
N ARG A 44 10.76 -14.54 7.95
CA ARG A 44 9.78 -14.59 6.85
C ARG A 44 9.34 -13.19 6.45
N TYR A 45 9.13 -12.33 7.45
CA TYR A 45 8.84 -10.92 7.24
C TYR A 45 10.07 -10.09 7.55
N LEU A 46 10.25 -9.04 6.76
CA LEU A 46 11.30 -8.05 6.97
C LEU A 46 10.63 -6.77 7.46
N GLN A 47 11.16 -6.21 8.54
CA GLN A 47 10.69 -4.93 9.06
C GLN A 47 11.53 -3.80 8.51
N GLY A 48 10.88 -2.71 8.09
CA GLY A 48 11.55 -1.56 7.54
C GLY A 48 10.71 -0.30 7.58
N THR A 49 11.31 0.81 7.15
CA THR A 49 10.63 2.11 7.01
C THR A 49 10.11 2.25 5.60
N PHE A 50 8.83 2.58 5.47
CA PHE A 50 8.15 2.80 4.21
C PHE A 50 8.40 4.22 3.68
N GLN A 51 8.98 4.33 2.49
CA GLN A 51 9.22 5.58 1.81
C GLN A 51 8.39 5.63 0.52
N ALA A 52 7.23 6.28 0.60
CA ALA A 52 6.41 6.58 -0.58
C ALA A 52 7.22 7.38 -1.63
N SER A 53 7.08 7.04 -2.90
CA SER A 53 7.64 7.83 -3.99
C SER A 53 6.90 9.17 -4.11
N ARG A 54 7.64 10.23 -4.42
CA ARG A 54 7.08 11.57 -4.67
C ARG A 54 6.52 11.72 -6.07
N GLU A 55 6.96 10.87 -6.98
CA GLU A 55 6.63 10.92 -8.41
C GLU A 55 5.51 9.95 -8.78
N ASN A 56 5.33 8.88 -7.98
CA ASN A 56 4.30 7.88 -8.22
C ASN A 56 3.73 7.37 -6.89
N TYR A 57 2.45 7.64 -6.65
CA TYR A 57 1.77 7.20 -5.43
C TYR A 57 1.55 5.68 -5.35
N LEU A 58 1.69 4.96 -6.48
CA LEU A 58 1.63 3.50 -6.54
C LEU A 58 2.98 2.84 -6.27
N GLU A 59 4.03 3.60 -6.00
CA GLU A 59 5.37 3.08 -5.80
C GLU A 59 5.95 3.55 -4.48
N ALA A 60 6.68 2.65 -3.83
CA ALA A 60 7.41 2.94 -2.61
C ALA A 60 8.66 2.10 -2.51
N ASN A 61 9.59 2.58 -1.68
CA ASN A 61 10.78 1.84 -1.28
C ASN A 61 10.69 1.57 0.22
N VAL A 62 11.04 0.35 0.63
CA VAL A 62 11.10 -0.05 2.03
C VAL A 62 12.56 -0.27 2.40
N PHE A 63 13.05 0.49 3.38
CA PHE A 63 14.41 0.37 3.91
C PHE A 63 14.41 -0.61 5.06
N VAL A 64 15.06 -1.76 4.84
CA VAL A 64 15.06 -2.87 5.80
C VAL A 64 16.23 -2.67 6.78
N GLN A 65 15.95 -2.75 8.08
CA GLN A 65 16.95 -2.49 9.11
C GLN A 65 17.76 -3.75 9.50
N ASP A 66 17.12 -4.92 9.52
CA ASP A 66 17.68 -6.16 10.09
C ASP A 66 17.85 -7.29 9.06
N SER A 67 18.30 -6.97 7.84
CA SER A 67 18.52 -7.97 6.79
C SER A 67 19.89 -7.83 6.14
N GLU A 68 20.65 -8.93 6.13
CA GLU A 68 21.94 -8.99 5.41
C GLU A 68 21.77 -9.14 3.89
N LYS A 69 20.61 -9.64 3.45
CA LYS A 69 20.35 -9.98 2.05
C LYS A 69 19.68 -8.84 1.27
N TYR A 70 18.84 -8.06 1.93
CA TYR A 70 18.04 -7.01 1.30
C TYR A 70 18.11 -5.74 2.14
N ASN A 71 18.78 -4.70 1.63
CA ASN A 71 18.83 -3.40 2.31
C ASN A 71 17.65 -2.51 1.93
N GLN A 72 17.13 -2.69 0.71
CA GLN A 72 16.02 -1.93 0.16
C GLN A 72 15.13 -2.86 -0.67
N LEU A 73 13.81 -2.69 -0.54
CA LEU A 73 12.81 -3.41 -1.30
C LEU A 73 11.89 -2.44 -2.03
N PHE A 74 11.61 -2.74 -3.30
CA PHE A 74 10.66 -1.99 -4.09
C PHE A 74 9.26 -2.59 -3.94
N VAL A 75 8.27 -1.73 -3.74
CA VAL A 75 6.86 -2.12 -3.56
C VAL A 75 6.02 -1.33 -4.56
N GLN A 76 5.19 -2.04 -5.32
CA GLN A 76 4.33 -1.44 -6.35
C GLN A 76 2.87 -1.88 -6.19
N GLY A 77 1.94 -0.94 -6.38
CA GLY A 77 0.51 -1.14 -6.49
C GLY A 77 -0.26 -1.05 -5.18
N TYR A 78 -1.51 -0.57 -5.26
CA TYR A 78 -2.39 -0.34 -4.11
C TYR A 78 -2.47 -1.53 -3.12
N ARG A 79 -2.56 -2.75 -3.65
CA ARG A 79 -2.67 -3.97 -2.83
C ARG A 79 -1.43 -4.23 -1.98
N ASN A 80 -0.24 -3.95 -2.54
CA ASN A 80 1.03 -4.25 -1.89
C ASN A 80 1.48 -3.12 -0.95
N LEU A 81 1.14 -1.86 -1.28
CA LEU A 81 1.35 -0.72 -0.37
C LEU A 81 0.46 -0.83 0.88
N ASN A 82 -0.73 -1.45 0.74
CA ASN A 82 -1.66 -1.78 1.80
C ASN A 82 -1.85 -0.67 2.85
N ARG A 83 -2.33 0.51 2.39
CA ARG A 83 -2.66 1.69 3.22
C ARG A 83 -1.48 2.28 4.01
N ALA A 84 -0.24 1.89 3.72
CA ALA A 84 0.95 2.47 4.35
C ALA A 84 1.13 3.94 3.96
N VAL A 85 1.61 4.73 4.92
CA VAL A 85 1.93 6.15 4.75
C VAL A 85 3.44 6.34 4.86
N HIS A 86 3.96 7.41 4.24
CA HIS A 86 5.37 7.78 4.32
C HIS A 86 5.87 7.81 5.78
N ASP A 87 7.04 7.23 6.00
CA ASP A 87 7.70 7.03 7.30
C ASP A 87 7.05 6.01 8.24
N ASP A 88 6.04 5.26 7.80
CA ASP A 88 5.48 4.16 8.59
C ASP A 88 6.50 3.02 8.76
N ILE A 89 6.44 2.38 9.94
CA ILE A 89 7.11 1.10 10.16
C ILE A 89 6.24 0.00 9.58
N PHE A 90 6.77 -0.70 8.59
CA PHE A 90 6.04 -1.69 7.81
C PHE A 90 6.74 -3.04 7.84
N ALA A 91 5.96 -4.12 7.76
CA ALA A 91 6.46 -5.49 7.67
C ALA A 91 6.13 -6.05 6.28
N VAL A 92 7.14 -6.48 5.54
CA VAL A 92 7.01 -6.97 4.16
C VAL A 92 7.36 -8.45 4.04
N GLU A 93 6.66 -9.15 3.16
CA GLU A 93 7.04 -10.48 2.67
C GLU A 93 7.66 -10.32 1.29
N VAL A 94 8.84 -10.92 1.07
CA VAL A 94 9.49 -10.89 -0.24
C VAL A 94 8.82 -11.93 -1.14
N LEU A 95 8.31 -11.48 -2.28
CA LEU A 95 7.73 -12.35 -3.31
C LEU A 95 8.80 -13.19 -4.01
N GLN A 96 8.37 -14.19 -4.79
CA GLN A 96 9.30 -14.98 -5.60
C GLN A 96 9.90 -14.10 -6.71
N GLU A 97 11.14 -14.39 -7.13
CA GLU A 97 11.88 -13.56 -8.09
C GLU A 97 11.14 -13.38 -9.43
N GLN A 98 10.27 -14.33 -9.80
CA GLN A 98 9.45 -14.27 -11.00
C GLN A 98 8.35 -13.19 -10.93
N GLU A 99 8.00 -12.75 -9.74
CA GLU A 99 6.95 -11.75 -9.47
C GLU A 99 7.54 -10.37 -9.14
N TRP A 100 8.86 -10.22 -9.23
CA TRP A 100 9.52 -8.95 -8.95
C TRP A 100 9.24 -7.94 -10.06
N ALA A 101 8.80 -6.76 -9.66
CA ALA A 101 8.53 -5.65 -10.55
C ALA A 101 9.74 -4.72 -10.66
N THR A 102 9.85 -4.03 -11.79
CA THR A 102 10.79 -2.92 -11.99
C THR A 102 10.05 -1.60 -11.93
N PRO A 103 10.69 -0.51 -11.46
CA PRO A 103 10.09 0.83 -11.47
C PRO A 103 9.62 1.23 -12.87
N PHE A 104 8.44 1.82 -12.97
CA PHE A 104 7.93 2.32 -14.25
C PHE A 104 8.25 3.82 -14.39
N SER A 105 8.69 4.24 -15.58
CA SER A 105 9.00 5.65 -15.86
C SER A 105 7.78 6.54 -16.08
N LEU A 106 6.56 5.99 -15.95
CA LEU A 106 5.33 6.73 -16.19
C LEU A 106 4.87 7.42 -14.90
N VAL A 107 4.85 8.76 -14.92
CA VAL A 107 4.28 9.58 -13.85
C VAL A 107 2.76 9.54 -13.96
N ILE A 108 2.09 9.01 -12.94
CA ILE A 108 0.63 8.98 -12.86
C ILE A 108 0.19 10.22 -12.08
N ASP A 109 -0.50 11.13 -12.76
CA ASP A 109 -1.12 12.31 -12.17
C ASP A 109 -2.61 12.01 -11.95
N ASP A 110 -3.14 12.21 -10.74
CA ASP A 110 -4.56 12.01 -10.40
C ASP A 110 -5.45 13.13 -10.99
N LYS A 111 -5.25 13.46 -12.26
CA LYS A 111 -6.21 14.27 -13.01
C LYS A 111 -7.37 13.36 -13.36
N ASP A 112 -8.43 13.48 -12.57
CA ASP A 112 -9.79 13.01 -12.76
C ASP A 112 -9.99 12.08 -13.97
N ASP A 113 -10.36 10.82 -13.68
CA ASP A 113 -10.85 9.83 -14.63
C ASP A 113 -12.06 10.36 -15.44
N ASP A 114 -11.81 11.19 -16.45
CA ASP A 114 -12.60 11.23 -17.68
C ASP A 114 -11.86 10.39 -18.71
N GLN A 115 -12.04 9.07 -18.60
CA GLN A 115 -12.03 8.09 -19.68
C GLN A 115 -11.16 8.48 -20.90
N GLY A 116 -9.84 8.31 -20.79
CA GLY A 116 -8.88 8.61 -21.85
C GLY A 116 -7.91 7.45 -22.07
N ASP A 117 -7.96 6.87 -23.25
CA ASP A 117 -7.17 5.74 -23.75
C ASP A 117 -5.71 5.69 -23.25
N LEU A 118 -5.29 4.50 -22.82
CA LEU A 118 -3.88 4.14 -22.65
C LEU A 118 -3.19 4.18 -24.02
N VAL A 119 -2.52 5.28 -24.34
CA VAL A 119 -1.57 5.33 -25.45
C VAL A 119 -0.24 4.74 -25.02
N ILE A 120 0.08 3.58 -25.58
CA ILE A 120 1.38 2.92 -25.48
C ILE A 120 2.23 3.50 -26.62
N GLU A 121 3.19 4.38 -26.33
CA GLU A 121 4.21 4.74 -27.33
C GLU A 121 5.30 3.66 -27.38
N GLN A 122 5.62 3.21 -28.60
CA GLN A 122 6.60 2.17 -28.94
C GLN A 122 8.03 2.68 -28.86
#